data_AF-W1NZ58-F1
#
_entry.id   AF-W1NZ58-F1
#
_cell.length_a   1.000
_cell.length_b   1.000
_cell.length_c   1.000
_cell.angle_alpha   90.00
_cell.angle_beta   90.00
_cell.angle_gamma   90.00
#
_symmetry.space_group_name_H-M   'P 1'
#
loop_
_entity.id
_entity.type
_entity.pdbx_description
1 polymer ?
#
loop_
_entity_poly.entity_id
_entity_poly.type
_entity_poly.pdbx_seq_one_letter_code
_entity_poly.pdbx_strand_id
1 'polypeptide(L)'
;MRKKRWLYPRDESHCRLSFLQRLDIMIDVAQALEYLHHDYSLPIVHRDLKPSNILLNEDRIPHVGDFGLARLIGEDHFASQMSTLGTFGYIAPVTKQTAINKIMPSRTNN
;
A
#
# COMPACT_ATOMS: atom_id res chain seq x y z
N MET A 1 -7.95 -28.76 4.08
CA MET A 1 -8.93 -27.64 4.06
C MET A 1 -8.83 -26.88 2.74
N ARG A 2 -9.93 -26.77 1.98
CA ARG A 2 -9.98 -26.22 0.61
C ARG A 2 -10.38 -24.74 0.62
N LYS A 3 -9.42 -23.79 0.52
CA LYS A 3 -9.66 -22.33 0.38
C LYS A 3 -9.52 -21.84 -1.08
N LYS A 4 -10.34 -22.33 -2.03
CA LYS A 4 -10.21 -21.88 -3.45
C LYS A 4 -11.53 -21.66 -4.20
N ARG A 5 -12.68 -21.63 -3.55
CA ARG A 5 -13.98 -21.66 -4.25
C ARG A 5 -14.83 -20.38 -4.20
N TRP A 6 -14.37 -19.35 -3.46
CA TRP A 6 -15.12 -18.10 -3.27
C TRP A 6 -14.50 -16.87 -3.94
N LEU A 7 -13.28 -16.98 -4.47
CA LEU A 7 -12.57 -15.83 -5.04
C LEU A 7 -13.04 -15.43 -6.45
N TYR A 8 -13.84 -16.27 -7.13
CA TYR A 8 -14.33 -15.98 -8.47
C TYR A 8 -15.74 -16.57 -8.67
N PRO A 9 -16.82 -15.81 -8.39
CA PRO A 9 -18.05 -15.99 -9.13
C PRO A 9 -17.68 -15.84 -10.61
N ARG A 10 -17.93 -16.89 -11.39
CA ARG A 10 -17.82 -16.87 -12.85
C ARG A 10 -18.99 -16.04 -13.38
N ASP A 11 -18.86 -14.73 -13.29
CA ASP A 11 -19.67 -13.81 -14.04
C ASP A 11 -18.74 -13.15 -15.06
N GLU A 12 -18.86 -13.59 -16.31
CA GLU A 12 -18.15 -13.09 -17.48
C GLU A 12 -18.71 -11.73 -17.91
N SER A 13 -18.94 -10.85 -16.94
CA SER A 13 -19.27 -9.45 -17.09
C SER A 13 -18.29 -8.60 -16.28
N HIS A 14 -17.00 -8.90 -16.39
CA HIS A 14 -15.94 -7.94 -16.03
C HIS A 14 -16.07 -6.74 -16.99
N CYS A 15 -16.97 -5.83 -16.66
CA CYS A 15 -17.10 -4.53 -17.31
C CYS A 15 -15.79 -3.80 -17.03
N ARG A 16 -14.87 -3.90 -17.99
CA ARG A 16 -13.53 -3.35 -17.88
C ARG A 16 -13.66 -1.86 -17.60
N LEU A 17 -13.10 -1.40 -16.48
CA LEU A 17 -13.11 0.02 -16.13
C LEU A 17 -12.56 0.85 -17.29
N SER A 18 -13.19 1.98 -17.58
CA SER A 18 -12.66 2.94 -18.55
C SER A 18 -11.34 3.53 -18.04
N PHE A 19 -10.59 4.21 -18.90
CA PHE A 19 -9.37 4.90 -18.46
C PHE A 19 -9.67 5.96 -17.39
N LEU A 20 -10.73 6.75 -17.59
CA LEU A 20 -11.15 7.77 -16.63
C LEU A 20 -11.53 7.16 -15.28
N GLN A 21 -12.30 6.06 -15.28
CA GLN A 21 -12.66 5.37 -14.04
C GLN A 21 -11.43 4.85 -13.29
N ARG A 22 -10.41 4.36 -14.00
CA ARG A 22 -9.15 3.95 -13.36
C ARG A 22 -8.40 5.14 -12.78
N LEU A 23 -8.45 6.29 -13.43
CA LEU A 23 -7.81 7.51 -12.94
C LEU A 23 -8.51 8.02 -11.67
N ASP A 24 -9.84 8.04 -11.65
CA ASP A 24 -10.63 8.41 -10.48
C ASP A 24 -10.28 7.49 -9.30
N ILE A 25 -10.23 6.16 -9.55
CA ILE A 25 -9.82 5.19 -8.53
C ILE A 25 -8.39 5.44 -8.03
N MET A 26 -7.46 5.80 -8.92
CA MET A 26 -6.08 6.09 -8.54
C MET A 26 -5.98 7.34 -7.66
N ILE A 27 -6.82 8.36 -7.90
CA ILE A 27 -6.88 9.58 -7.09
C ILE A 27 -7.36 9.24 -5.68
N ASP A 28 -8.47 8.52 -5.55
CA ASP A 28 -9.03 8.15 -4.25
C ASP A 28 -8.06 7.26 -3.45
N VAL A 29 -7.38 6.32 -4.11
CA VAL A 29 -6.34 5.49 -3.48
C VAL A 29 -5.15 6.34 -3.03
N ALA A 30 -4.74 7.33 -3.83
CA ALA A 30 -3.65 8.24 -3.45
C ALA A 30 -4.03 9.07 -2.22
N GLN A 31 -5.26 9.57 -2.13
CA GLN A 31 -5.77 10.28 -0.96
C GLN A 31 -5.81 9.39 0.29
N ALA A 32 -6.25 8.14 0.16
CA ALA A 32 -6.21 7.18 1.27
C ALA A 32 -4.77 6.94 1.77
N LEU A 33 -3.80 6.86 0.86
CA LEU A 33 -2.38 6.71 1.22
C LEU A 33 -1.80 7.99 1.83
N GLU A 34 -2.17 9.16 1.34
CA GLU A 34 -1.79 10.44 1.93
C GLU A 34 -2.24 10.52 3.39
N TYR A 35 -3.50 10.16 3.65
CA TYR A 35 -4.04 10.09 4.99
C TYR A 35 -3.24 9.15 5.90
N LEU A 36 -2.97 7.92 5.43
CA LEU A 36 -2.18 6.95 6.19
C LEU A 36 -0.75 7.44 6.46
N HIS A 37 -0.12 8.12 5.52
CA HIS A 37 1.27 8.53 5.63
C HIS A 37 1.49 9.82 6.42
N HIS A 38 0.53 10.75 6.43
CA HIS A 38 0.76 12.10 6.96
C HIS A 38 -0.31 12.57 7.94
N ASP A 39 -1.58 12.25 7.69
CA ASP A 39 -2.69 12.86 8.45
C ASP A 39 -3.16 11.98 9.61
N TYR A 40 -2.76 10.70 9.65
CA TYR A 40 -3.00 9.84 10.79
C TYR A 40 -2.06 10.15 11.96
N SER A 41 -2.55 9.94 13.18
CA SER A 41 -1.82 10.24 14.43
C SER A 41 -0.38 9.70 14.50
N LEU A 42 -0.13 8.56 13.85
CA LEU A 42 1.18 7.97 13.62
C LEU A 42 1.23 7.52 12.15
N PRO A 43 2.28 7.85 11.37
CA PRO A 43 2.36 7.43 9.98
C PRO A 43 2.27 5.92 9.83
N ILE A 44 1.46 5.42 8.91
CA ILE A 44 1.25 4.01 8.61
C ILE A 44 1.75 3.70 7.20
N VAL A 45 2.67 2.74 7.05
CA VAL A 45 3.05 2.19 5.75
C VAL A 45 2.25 0.92 5.49
N HIS A 46 1.48 0.87 4.39
CA HIS A 46 0.67 -0.30 4.02
C HIS A 46 1.50 -1.55 3.66
N ARG A 47 2.61 -1.37 2.94
CA ARG A 47 3.57 -2.40 2.46
C ARG A 47 3.03 -3.49 1.50
N ASP A 48 1.72 -3.64 1.32
CA ASP A 48 1.15 -4.57 0.31
C ASP A 48 0.14 -3.91 -0.63
N LEU A 49 0.45 -2.72 -1.14
CA LEU A 49 -0.44 -2.04 -2.07
C LEU A 49 -0.38 -2.69 -3.46
N LYS A 50 -1.51 -3.22 -3.92
CA LYS A 50 -1.69 -3.88 -5.23
C LYS A 50 -3.17 -3.84 -5.65
N PRO A 51 -3.50 -4.04 -6.94
CA PRO A 51 -4.89 -4.00 -7.40
C PRO A 51 -5.84 -4.95 -6.66
N SER A 52 -5.40 -6.14 -6.25
CA SER A 52 -6.25 -7.09 -5.49
C SER A 52 -6.61 -6.60 -4.09
N ASN A 53 -5.91 -5.59 -3.58
CA ASN A 53 -6.12 -4.98 -2.27
C ASN A 53 -6.88 -3.65 -2.39
N ILE A 54 -7.35 -3.27 -3.58
CA ILE A 54 -8.28 -2.16 -3.79
C ILE A 54 -9.68 -2.75 -3.93
N LEU A 55 -10.51 -2.51 -2.92
CA LEU A 55 -11.88 -3.02 -2.86
C LEU A 55 -12.83 -1.94 -3.37
N LEU A 56 -13.69 -2.28 -4.34
CA LEU A 56 -14.75 -1.39 -4.80
C LEU A 56 -16.05 -1.75 -4.08
N ASN A 57 -16.72 -0.78 -3.49
CA ASN A 57 -18.08 -0.98 -2.96
C ASN A 57 -19.15 -0.93 -4.08
N GLU A 58 -20.42 -1.00 -3.71
CA GLU A 58 -21.56 -0.99 -4.65
C GLU A 58 -21.60 0.30 -5.50
N ASP A 59 -21.15 1.42 -4.93
CA ASP A 59 -21.06 2.73 -5.59
C ASP A 59 -19.78 2.92 -6.41
N ARG A 60 -18.94 1.88 -6.55
CA ARG A 60 -17.62 1.91 -7.20
C ARG A 60 -16.59 2.84 -6.53
N ILE A 61 -16.80 3.15 -5.26
CA ILE A 61 -15.84 3.90 -4.45
C ILE A 61 -14.74 2.95 -3.99
N PRO A 62 -13.46 3.25 -4.26
CA PRO A 62 -12.35 2.40 -3.87
C PRO A 62 -11.98 2.56 -2.41
N HIS A 63 -11.61 1.45 -1.80
CA HIS A 63 -11.12 1.37 -0.42
C HIS A 63 -9.83 0.55 -0.41
N VAL A 64 -8.82 1.06 0.29
CA VAL A 64 -7.57 0.31 0.52
C VAL A 64 -7.84 -0.76 1.58
N GLY A 65 -7.55 -2.01 1.25
CA GLY A 65 -7.74 -3.17 2.13
C GLY A 65 -6.46 -3.97 2.35
N ASP A 66 -6.54 -4.97 3.24
CA ASP A 66 -5.45 -5.88 3.60
C ASP A 66 -4.21 -5.19 4.22
N PHE A 67 -4.40 -4.73 5.45
CA PHE A 67 -3.35 -4.14 6.31
C PHE A 67 -2.50 -5.20 7.04
N GLY A 68 -2.53 -6.48 6.60
CA GLY A 68 -1.79 -7.56 7.29
C GLY A 68 -0.28 -7.35 7.35
N LEU A 69 0.27 -6.59 6.39
CA LEU A 69 1.66 -6.17 6.38
C LEU A 69 1.86 -4.72 6.83
N ALA A 70 0.84 -3.98 7.27
CA ALA A 70 0.99 -2.58 7.63
C ALA A 70 1.88 -2.37 8.87
N ARG A 71 2.53 -1.19 8.95
CA ARG A 71 3.42 -0.81 10.07
C ARG A 71 3.31 0.68 10.40
N LEU A 72 3.33 0.98 11.70
CA LEU A 72 3.47 2.33 12.22
C LEU A 72 4.93 2.79 12.13
N ILE A 73 5.14 4.06 11.78
CA ILE A 73 6.43 4.73 11.78
C ILE A 73 6.53 5.61 13.03
N GLY A 74 7.41 5.29 13.98
CA GLY A 74 7.73 6.20 15.09
C GLY A 74 8.05 5.51 16.42
N GLU A 75 7.65 4.25 16.59
CA GLU A 75 8.12 3.42 17.71
C GLU A 75 9.46 2.77 17.34
N ASP A 76 10.34 2.64 18.34
CA ASP A 76 11.80 2.38 18.33
C ASP A 76 12.26 1.04 17.68
N HIS A 77 11.56 0.58 16.64
CA HIS A 77 11.66 -0.78 16.08
C HIS A 77 11.92 -0.82 14.56
N PHE A 78 12.38 0.29 13.96
CA PHE A 78 12.72 0.31 12.52
C PHE A 78 13.88 -0.60 12.14
N ALA A 79 14.86 -0.75 13.02
CA ALA A 79 16.10 -1.43 12.69
C ALA A 79 15.94 -2.95 12.45
N SER A 80 14.87 -3.59 12.95
CA SER A 80 14.72 -5.05 12.90
C SER A 80 13.82 -5.59 11.77
N GLN A 81 13.13 -4.73 11.00
CA GLN A 81 12.10 -5.17 10.04
C GLN A 81 12.31 -4.70 8.59
N MET A 82 13.56 -4.52 8.16
CA MET A 82 13.92 -4.37 6.74
C MET A 82 13.86 -5.70 5.96
N SER A 83 12.96 -6.61 6.31
CA SER A 83 12.68 -7.76 5.46
C SER A 83 11.90 -7.31 4.23
N THR A 84 12.25 -7.83 3.06
CA THR A 84 11.51 -7.65 1.81
C THR A 84 10.14 -8.31 1.94
N LEU A 85 9.18 -7.54 2.45
CA LEU A 85 7.79 -7.93 2.63
C LEU A 85 6.92 -7.21 1.59
N GLY A 86 5.88 -7.90 1.13
CA GLY A 86 4.94 -7.41 0.14
C GLY A 86 4.78 -8.39 -1.01
N THR A 87 3.99 -8.01 -1.99
CA THR A 87 3.75 -8.82 -3.19
C THR A 87 4.82 -8.56 -4.24
N PHE A 88 5.44 -9.65 -4.75
CA PHE A 88 6.40 -9.57 -5.84
C PHE A 88 5.84 -8.78 -7.04
N GLY A 89 6.64 -7.87 -7.61
CA GLY A 89 6.21 -6.94 -8.66
C GLY A 89 5.60 -5.62 -8.15
N TYR A 90 5.21 -5.53 -6.87
CA TYR A 90 4.73 -4.31 -6.22
C TYR A 90 5.66 -3.82 -5.11
N ILE A 91 6.67 -4.62 -4.74
CA ILE A 91 7.71 -4.24 -3.79
C ILE A 91 8.62 -3.19 -4.44
N ALA A 92 8.77 -2.03 -3.78
CA ALA A 92 9.74 -1.03 -4.19
C ALA A 92 11.17 -1.58 -4.13
N PRO A 93 12.06 -1.26 -5.09
CA PRO A 93 13.45 -1.66 -5.03
C PRO A 93 14.10 -0.98 -3.81
N VAL A 94 14.35 -1.74 -2.76
CA VAL A 94 15.01 -1.22 -1.56
C VAL A 94 16.47 -0.87 -1.90
N THR A 95 16.79 0.41 -2.06
CA THR A 95 18.18 0.86 -2.05
C THR A 95 18.56 1.19 -0.61
N LYS A 96 19.67 0.61 -0.13
CA LYS A 96 20.23 0.89 1.20
C LYS A 96 20.31 2.39 1.48
N GLN A 97 20.53 3.21 0.44
CA GLN A 97 20.66 4.66 0.52
C GLN A 97 19.38 5.41 0.94
N THR A 98 18.18 4.95 0.59
CA THR A 98 16.94 5.69 0.90
C THR A 98 16.59 5.60 2.38
N ALA A 99 16.92 4.49 3.04
CA ALA A 99 16.76 4.35 4.49
C ALA A 99 17.78 5.21 5.24
N ILE A 100 19.02 5.33 4.76
CA ILE A 100 20.08 6.06 5.45
C ILE A 100 19.91 7.58 5.29
N ASN A 101 19.61 8.07 4.09
CA ASN A 101 19.53 9.51 3.80
C ASN A 101 18.28 10.21 4.36
N LYS A 102 17.22 9.47 4.71
CA LYS A 102 16.00 10.03 5.33
C LYS A 102 16.01 9.90 6.86
N ILE A 103 16.84 9.03 7.44
CA ILE A 103 16.87 8.74 8.89
C ILE A 103 18.07 9.39 9.59
N MET A 104 19.15 9.74 8.87
CA MET A 104 20.27 10.53 9.39
C MET A 104 20.65 11.58 8.35
N PRO A 105 20.13 12.83 8.41
CA PRO A 105 20.78 13.91 7.67
C PRO A 105 22.21 13.95 8.18
N SER A 106 23.17 13.71 7.28
CA SER A 106 24.59 13.89 7.54
C SER A 106 24.76 15.17 8.35
N ARG A 107 25.24 15.05 9.60
CA ARG A 107 25.72 16.19 10.37
C ARG A 107 26.78 16.85 9.50
N THR A 108 26.41 17.91 8.80
CA THR A 108 27.36 18.71 8.05
C THR A 108 28.33 19.28 9.07
N ASN A 109 29.61 19.02 8.80
CA ASN A 109 30.75 19.36 9.60
C ASN A 109 30.74 20.82 10.03
N ASN A 110 31.12 21.02 11.30
CA ASN A 110 31.63 22.28 11.84
C ASN A 110 33.06 22.50 11.32
#